data_AF-A0A947Y7K3-F1
#
_entry.id   AF-A0A947Y7K3-F1
#
_cell.length_a   1.000
_cell.length_b   1.000
_cell.length_c   1.000
_cell.angle_alpha   90.00
_cell.angle_beta   90.00
_cell.angle_gamma   90.00
#
_symmetry.space_group_name_H-M   'P 1'
#
loop_
_entity.id
_entity.type
_entity.pdbx_description
1 polymer ?
#
loop_
_entity_poly.entity_id
_entity_poly.type
_entity_poly.pdbx_seq_one_letter_code
_entity_poly.pdbx_strand_id
1 'polypeptide(L)' 'MSTIKSFEDLPVWQDARKFTNKIYSLTNKFPKEELYGLTSQIRRA' A
#
# COMPACT_ATOMS: atom_id res chain seq x y z
N MET A 1 -15.43 -16.24 -18.36
CA MET A 1 -14.19 -15.90 -17.65
C MET A 1 -13.88 -14.45 -17.94
N SER A 2 -13.61 -13.63 -16.92
CA SER A 2 -13.23 -12.23 -17.11
C SER A 2 -11.88 -12.19 -17.82
N THR A 3 -11.85 -11.65 -19.04
CA THR A 3 -10.61 -11.44 -19.78
C THR A 3 -9.82 -10.35 -19.08
N ILE A 4 -8.63 -10.69 -18.58
CA ILE A 4 -7.67 -9.72 -18.01
C ILE A 4 -7.22 -8.81 -19.16
N LYS A 5 -7.46 -7.51 -19.04
CA LYS A 5 -7.09 -6.49 -20.03
C LYS A 5 -5.93 -5.62 -19.54
N SER A 6 -5.75 -5.51 -18.24
CA SER A 6 -4.63 -4.78 -17.64
C SER A 6 -4.12 -5.47 -16.37
N PHE A 7 -2.99 -5.01 -15.83
CA PHE A 7 -2.42 -5.59 -14.61
C PHE A 7 -3.32 -5.33 -13.39
N GLU A 8 -4.16 -4.29 -13.42
CA GLU A 8 -5.11 -3.97 -12.36
C GLU A 8 -6.24 -5.00 -12.21
N ASP A 9 -6.53 -5.75 -13.27
CA ASP A 9 -7.51 -6.84 -13.22
C ASP A 9 -6.98 -8.06 -12.46
N LEU A 10 -5.66 -8.14 -12.23
CA LEU A 10 -5.05 -9.25 -11.51
C LEU A 10 -5.49 -9.23 -10.03
N PRO A 11 -6.01 -10.35 -9.49
CA PRO A 11 -6.40 -10.42 -8.08
C PRO A 11 -5.26 -10.06 -7.12
N VAL A 12 -4.03 -10.48 -7.45
CA VAL A 12 -2.83 -10.15 -6.66
C VAL A 12 -2.56 -8.64 -6.63
N TRP A 13 -2.82 -7.91 -7.73
CA TRP A 13 -2.66 -6.47 -7.76
C TRP A 13 -3.71 -5.78 -6.88
N GLN A 14 -4.96 -6.24 -6.94
CA GLN A 14 -6.04 -5.72 -6.11
C GLN A 14 -5.77 -5.95 -4.62
N ASP A 15 -5.26 -7.13 -4.27
CA ASP A 15 -4.93 -7.46 -2.89
C ASP A 15 -3.70 -6.70 -2.39
N ALA A 16 -2.67 -6.55 -3.22
CA ALA A 16 -1.52 -5.68 -2.93
C ALA A 16 -1.99 -4.24 -2.71
N ARG A 17 -2.90 -3.71 -3.53
CA ARG A 17 -3.44 -2.36 -3.38
C ARG A 17 -4.20 -2.17 -2.07
N LYS A 18 -5.03 -3.15 -1.68
CA LYS A 18 -5.70 -3.16 -0.37
C LYS A 18 -4.70 -3.21 0.77
N PHE A 19 -3.64 -4.01 0.64
CA PHE A 19 -2.58 -4.11 1.63
C PHE A 19 -1.82 -2.79 1.79
N THR A 20 -1.43 -2.13 0.69
CA THR A 20 -0.82 -0.80 0.72
C THR A 20 -1.70 0.19 1.48
N ASN A 21 -3.01 0.21 1.24
CA ASN A 21 -3.92 1.09 1.99
C ASN A 21 -3.89 0.82 3.50
N LYS A 22 -3.85 -0.45 3.92
CA LYS A 22 -3.71 -0.81 5.34
C LYS A 22 -2.40 -0.31 5.93
N ILE A 23 -1.29 -0.43 5.19
CA ILE A 23 0.02 0.11 5.63
C ILE A 23 -0.07 1.62 5.82
N TYR A 24 -0.66 2.36 4.89
CA TYR A 24 -0.84 3.81 5.04
C TYR A 24 -1.67 4.17 6.28
N SER A 25 -2.76 3.43 6.55
CA SER A 25 -3.58 3.62 7.75
C SER A 25 -2.83 3.30 9.04
N LEU A 26 -1.95 2.29 9.04
CA LEU A 26 -1.13 1.94 10.21
C LEU A 26 -0.06 2.99 10.47
N THR A 27 0.72 3.37 9.46
CA THR A 27 1.82 4.34 9.64
C THR A 27 1.32 5.76 9.88
N ASN A 28 0.07 6.10 9.54
CA ASN A 28 -0.55 7.38 9.92
C ASN A 28 -0.69 7.56 11.44
N LYS A 29 -0.61 6.48 12.23
CA LYS A 29 -0.68 6.53 13.69
C LYS A 29 0.68 6.75 14.35
N PHE A 30 1.76 6.79 13.57
CA PHE A 30 3.10 7.00 14.11
C PHE A 30 3.27 8.45 14.59
N PRO A 31 4.21 8.71 15.52
CA PRO A 31 4.60 10.05 15.92
C PRO A 31 5.01 10.91 14.71
N LYS A 32 4.75 12.22 14.76
CA LYS A 32 5.06 13.15 13.65
C LYS A 32 6.56 13.21 13.31
N GLU A 33 7.41 12.99 14.30
CA GLU A 33 8.87 12.87 14.14
C GLU A 33 9.29 11.73 13.20
N GLU A 34 8.48 10.68 13.06
CA GLU A 34 8.75 9.54 12.17
C GLU A 34 8.24 9.73 10.73
N LEU A 35 7.69 10.90 10.39
CA LEU A 35 7.11 11.17 9.07
C LEU A 35 8.15 10.99 7.95
N TYR A 36 9.35 11.53 8.16
CA TYR A 36 10.46 11.42 7.21
C TYR A 36 11.38 10.22 7.49
N GLY A 37 11.23 9.58 8.65
CA GLY A 37 11.94 8.37 9.08
C GLY A 37 11.20 7.10 8.65
N LEU A 38 10.71 6.32 9.62
CA LEU A 38 10.10 5.02 9.40
C LEU A 38 8.87 5.07 8.48
N THR A 39 8.05 6.13 8.58
CA THR A 39 6.83 6.26 7.76
C THR A 39 7.16 6.36 6.28
N SER A 40 8.16 7.17 5.92
CA SER A 40 8.64 7.34 4.54
C SER A 40 9.24 6.04 3.99
N GLN A 41 10.06 5.36 4.79
CA GLN A 41 10.71 4.11 4.39
C GLN A 41 9.69 2.99 4.14
N ILE A 42 8.75 2.78 5.08
CA ILE A 42 7.73 1.73 4.99
C ILE A 42 6.77 1.96 3.80
N ARG A 43 6.44 3.21 3.48
CA ARG A 43 5.51 3.52 2.36
C ARG A 43 6.14 3.39 0.98
N ARG A 44 7.48 3.35 0.89
CA ARG A 44 8.23 3.31 -0.37
C ARG A 44 8.81 1.92 -0.69
N ALA A 45 8.99 1.08 0.33
CA ALA A 45 9.40 -0.31 0.17
C ALA A 45 8.31 -1.12 -0.56
#